data_AF-A0A4Q3ATH8-F1
#
_entry.id   AF-A0A4Q3ATH8-F1
#
_cell.length_a   1.000
_cell.length_b   1.000
_cell.length_c   1.000
_cell.angle_alpha   90.00
_cell.angle_beta   90.00
_cell.angle_gamma   90.00
#
_symmetry.space_group_name_H-M   'P 1'
#
loop_
_entity.id
_entity.type
_entity.pdbx_description
1 polymer ?
#
loop_
_entity_poly.entity_id
_entity_poly.type
_entity_poly.pdbx_seq_one_letter_code
_entity_poly.pdbx_strand_id
1 'polypeptide(L)'
;MQTLPSRSAAARRPGMQFGTAFGVAAAILFFLITGTLAYSNIQGLRQDSAKVVHTHEVITSLGNLLSAVQDAETGQRGFLLTGNERYLQPYEDALARTGAGLDAIGTLTHDNEVQQANLRSLRPHVDAKLTELRETIALRRSQGADAAQALVGTDQGKREMDAIRAQVDAMRAEEKRLREARLAQMESSYQTATLSGFLAALVGIGLTLAVGALINRTAVARQRLAWLQAGEVGLAQAMLGDKTVRELADSILDFLSGYLGAQASVLF
;
A
#
# COMPACT_ATOMS: atom_id res chain seq x y z
N MET A 1 57.62 -34.83 -49.75
CA MET A 1 56.56 -33.87 -50.17
C MET A 1 55.26 -34.65 -50.33
N GLN A 2 54.33 -34.53 -49.37
CA GLN A 2 52.87 -34.44 -49.58
C GLN A 2 52.20 -34.46 -48.21
N THR A 3 51.77 -33.27 -47.80
CA THR A 3 51.10 -32.96 -46.54
C THR A 3 49.61 -33.30 -46.65
N LEU A 4 49.10 -34.02 -45.66
CA LEU A 4 47.67 -34.25 -45.42
C LEU A 4 46.91 -32.91 -45.28
N PRO A 5 45.71 -32.76 -45.86
CA PRO A 5 44.86 -31.62 -45.54
C PRO A 5 44.11 -31.86 -44.22
N SER A 6 44.55 -31.16 -43.16
CA SER A 6 43.80 -31.01 -41.92
C SER A 6 42.52 -30.20 -42.19
N ARG A 7 41.36 -30.86 -42.23
CA ARG A 7 40.06 -30.17 -42.22
C ARG A 7 39.84 -29.54 -40.84
N SER A 8 39.93 -28.22 -40.79
CA SER A 8 39.58 -27.40 -39.63
C SER A 8 38.10 -27.54 -39.32
N ALA A 9 37.79 -28.18 -38.19
CA ALA A 9 36.47 -28.14 -37.59
C ALA A 9 36.23 -26.72 -37.04
N ALA A 10 35.58 -25.87 -37.84
CA ALA A 10 35.11 -24.57 -37.39
C ALA A 10 34.07 -24.79 -36.28
N ALA A 11 34.49 -24.62 -35.02
CA ALA A 11 33.61 -24.58 -33.86
C ALA A 11 32.63 -23.40 -34.02
N ARG A 12 31.45 -23.68 -34.59
CA ARG A 12 30.30 -22.76 -34.56
C ARG A 12 29.92 -22.54 -33.10
N ARG A 13 30.28 -21.36 -32.56
CA ARG A 13 29.83 -20.90 -31.24
C ARG A 13 28.31 -20.94 -31.18
N PRO A 14 27.70 -21.42 -30.08
CA PRO A 14 26.26 -21.60 -30.02
C PRO A 14 25.57 -20.24 -29.87
N GLY A 15 25.05 -19.70 -30.96
CA GLY A 15 24.19 -18.51 -30.98
C GLY A 15 22.85 -18.66 -30.24
N MET A 16 22.68 -19.73 -29.46
CA MET A 16 21.43 -20.13 -28.80
C MET A 16 21.43 -19.88 -27.27
N GLN A 17 22.53 -19.40 -26.69
CA GLN A 17 22.60 -19.02 -25.26
C GLN A 17 22.11 -17.58 -24.99
N PHE A 18 22.26 -16.67 -25.97
CA PHE A 18 21.86 -15.27 -25.81
C PHE A 18 20.34 -15.12 -25.66
N GLY A 19 19.53 -15.88 -26.41
CA GLY A 19 18.07 -15.79 -26.34
C GLY A 19 17.49 -16.24 -25.00
N THR A 20 18.00 -17.33 -24.42
CA THR A 20 17.57 -17.80 -23.09
C THR A 20 18.04 -16.88 -21.97
N ALA A 21 19.29 -16.39 -22.03
CA ALA A 21 19.82 -15.43 -21.05
C ALA A 21 19.04 -14.11 -21.09
N PHE A 22 18.70 -13.63 -22.29
CA PHE A 22 17.87 -12.44 -22.47
C PHE A 22 16.46 -12.63 -21.92
N GLY A 23 15.82 -13.77 -22.18
CA GLY A 23 14.49 -14.07 -21.65
C GLY A 23 14.45 -14.15 -20.12
N VAL A 24 15.46 -14.76 -19.50
CA VAL A 24 15.60 -14.81 -18.04
C VAL A 24 15.86 -13.41 -17.46
N ALA A 25 16.75 -12.62 -18.06
CA ALA A 25 17.01 -11.24 -17.62
C ALA A 25 15.76 -10.36 -17.73
N ALA A 26 14.99 -10.49 -18.81
CA ALA A 26 13.72 -9.78 -19.00
C ALA A 26 12.68 -10.19 -17.94
N ALA A 27 12.58 -11.49 -17.61
CA ALA A 27 11.69 -11.97 -16.55
C ALA A 27 12.10 -11.42 -15.17
N ILE A 28 13.39 -11.43 -14.83
CA ILE A 28 13.89 -10.87 -13.56
C ILE A 28 13.58 -9.37 -13.49
N LEU A 29 13.88 -8.62 -14.54
CA LEU A 29 13.61 -7.18 -14.59
C LEU A 29 12.10 -6.90 -14.44
N PHE A 30 11.26 -7.70 -15.09
CA PHE A 30 9.82 -7.63 -14.96
C PHE A 30 9.33 -7.86 -13.52
N PHE A 31 9.85 -8.88 -12.83
CA PHE A 31 9.52 -9.14 -11.42
C PHE A 31 10.03 -8.05 -10.48
N LEU A 32 11.19 -7.46 -10.76
CA LEU A 32 11.71 -6.33 -9.97
C LEU A 32 10.83 -5.08 -10.12
N ILE A 33 10.41 -4.75 -11.34
CA ILE A 33 9.52 -3.61 -11.59
C ILE A 33 8.17 -3.81 -10.90
N THR A 34 7.57 -4.99 -11.05
CA THR A 34 6.26 -5.30 -10.45
C THR A 34 6.33 -5.38 -8.92
N GLY A 35 7.41 -5.93 -8.36
CA GLY A 35 7.66 -5.93 -6.92
C GLY A 35 7.81 -4.52 -6.34
N THR A 36 8.50 -3.63 -7.06
CA THR A 36 8.65 -2.22 -6.65
C THR A 36 7.32 -1.48 -6.68
N LEU A 37 6.52 -1.68 -7.72
CA LEU A 37 5.16 -1.11 -7.83
C LEU A 37 4.24 -1.61 -6.69
N ALA A 38 4.27 -2.91 -6.40
CA ALA A 38 3.50 -3.50 -5.32
C ALA A 38 3.91 -2.93 -3.95
N TYR A 39 5.21 -2.75 -3.71
CA TYR A 39 5.72 -2.15 -2.49
C TYR A 39 5.26 -0.69 -2.32
N SER A 40 5.33 0.11 -3.38
CA SER A 40 4.85 1.50 -3.38
C SER A 40 3.34 1.58 -3.08
N ASN A 41 2.53 0.68 -3.63
CA ASN A 41 1.10 0.60 -3.35
C ASN A 41 0.80 0.26 -1.88
N ILE A 42 1.55 -0.70 -1.31
CA ILE A 42 1.41 -1.06 0.11
C ILE A 42 1.81 0.11 1.03
N GLN A 43 2.84 0.87 0.66
CA GLN A 43 3.23 2.07 1.42
C GLN A 43 2.17 3.18 1.34
N GLY A 44 1.51 3.36 0.19
CA GLY A 44 0.35 4.25 0.06
C GLY A 44 -0.76 3.89 1.06
N LEU A 45 -1.16 2.61 1.10
CA LEU A 45 -2.19 2.13 2.01
C LEU A 45 -1.85 2.34 3.50
N ARG A 46 -0.57 2.23 3.88
CA ARG A 46 -0.12 2.54 5.25
C ARG A 46 -0.23 4.03 5.58
N GLN A 47 0.15 4.91 4.67
CA GLN A 47 0.03 6.35 4.87
C GLN A 47 -1.43 6.80 4.96
N ASP A 48 -2.31 6.17 4.20
CA ASP A 48 -3.74 6.49 4.24
C ASP A 48 -4.39 6.09 5.56
N SER A 49 -3.95 4.95 6.13
CA SER A 49 -4.36 4.53 7.48
C SER A 49 -3.94 5.55 8.55
N ALA A 50 -2.72 6.08 8.48
CA ALA A 50 -2.23 7.11 9.41
C ALA A 50 -3.03 8.42 9.31
N LYS A 51 -3.41 8.84 8.09
CA LYS A 51 -4.23 10.04 7.87
C LYS A 51 -5.66 9.88 8.39
N VAL A 52 -6.23 8.67 8.33
CA VAL A 52 -7.56 8.39 8.91
C VAL A 52 -7.51 8.50 10.44
N VAL A 53 -6.47 7.94 11.08
CA VAL A 53 -6.26 8.08 12.52
C VAL A 53 -6.13 9.55 12.89
N HIS A 54 -5.32 10.31 12.16
CA HIS A 54 -5.11 11.73 12.40
C HIS A 54 -6.41 12.55 12.32
N THR A 55 -7.21 12.36 11.27
CA THR A 55 -8.53 13.02 11.16
C THR A 55 -9.43 12.66 12.35
N HIS A 56 -9.38 11.43 12.84
CA HIS A 56 -10.16 11.03 14.01
C HIS A 56 -9.66 11.67 15.31
N GLU A 57 -8.34 11.82 15.48
CA GLU A 57 -7.74 12.53 16.63
C GLU A 57 -8.16 14.00 16.68
N VAL A 58 -8.19 14.69 15.53
CA VAL A 58 -8.65 16.08 15.43
C VAL A 58 -10.14 16.18 15.80
N ILE A 59 -10.99 15.34 15.20
CA ILE A 59 -12.45 15.35 15.47
C ILE A 59 -12.75 15.05 16.95
N THR A 60 -12.03 14.09 17.54
CA THR A 60 -12.17 13.75 18.96
C THR A 60 -11.70 14.90 19.85
N SER A 61 -10.59 15.55 19.52
CA SER A 61 -10.10 16.72 20.27
C SER A 61 -11.07 17.89 20.24
N LEU A 62 -11.69 18.14 19.08
CA LEU A 62 -12.77 19.13 18.92
C LEU A 62 -14.00 18.77 19.76
N GLY A 63 -14.37 17.49 19.82
CA GLY A 63 -15.44 16.99 20.68
C GLY A 63 -15.15 17.20 22.17
N ASN A 64 -13.94 16.85 22.60
CA ASN A 64 -13.51 17.01 23.99
C ASN A 64 -13.48 18.48 24.42
N LEU A 65 -13.02 19.38 23.55
CA LEU A 65 -13.08 20.82 23.78
C LEU A 65 -14.53 21.29 23.98
N LEU A 66 -15.43 20.91 23.08
CA LEU A 66 -16.84 21.29 23.16
C LEU A 66 -17.48 20.78 24.46
N SER A 67 -17.22 19.52 24.83
CA SER A 67 -17.70 18.94 26.09
C SER A 67 -17.13 19.65 27.31
N ALA A 68 -15.84 20.03 27.31
CA ALA A 68 -15.26 20.79 28.41
C ALA A 68 -15.97 22.15 28.60
N VAL A 69 -16.21 22.90 27.52
CA VAL A 69 -16.95 24.17 27.61
C VAL A 69 -18.39 23.97 28.10
N GLN A 70 -19.04 22.87 27.70
CA GLN A 70 -20.38 22.50 28.18
C GLN A 70 -20.39 22.13 29.66
N ASP A 71 -19.39 21.40 30.14
CA ASP A 71 -19.23 21.07 31.57
C ASP A 71 -19.07 22.35 32.39
N ALA A 72 -18.30 23.33 31.88
CA ALA A 72 -18.15 24.64 32.51
C ALA A 72 -19.47 25.39 32.63
N GLU A 73 -20.25 25.46 31.54
CA GLU A 73 -21.57 26.08 31.53
C GLU A 73 -22.55 25.34 32.46
N THR A 74 -22.49 24.01 32.50
CA THR A 74 -23.37 23.17 33.33
C THR A 74 -23.08 23.39 34.82
N GLY A 75 -21.81 23.39 35.22
CA GLY A 75 -21.41 23.67 36.60
C GLY A 75 -21.81 25.08 37.04
N GLN A 76 -21.55 26.07 36.18
CA GLN A 76 -21.97 27.46 36.42
C GLN A 76 -23.49 27.58 36.61
N ARG A 77 -24.31 26.96 35.75
CA ARG A 77 -25.77 27.01 35.87
C ARG A 77 -26.28 26.35 37.15
N GLY A 78 -25.67 25.22 37.54
CA GLY A 78 -25.97 24.56 38.82
C GLY A 78 -25.70 25.47 40.02
N PHE A 79 -24.58 26.19 39.99
CA PHE A 79 -24.24 27.18 41.02
C PHE A 79 -25.18 28.39 41.00
N LEU A 80 -25.50 28.93 39.83
CA LEU A 80 -26.45 30.05 39.74
C LEU A 80 -27.81 29.69 40.33
N LEU A 81 -28.33 28.50 40.00
CA LEU A 81 -29.63 28.02 40.45
C LEU A 81 -29.66 27.76 41.96
N THR A 82 -28.62 27.11 42.50
CA THR A 82 -28.66 26.58 43.88
C THR A 82 -27.90 27.44 44.90
N GLY A 83 -26.94 28.25 44.45
CA GLY A 83 -25.97 28.95 45.29
C GLY A 83 -24.95 28.02 45.96
N ASN A 84 -24.93 26.73 45.64
CA ASN A 84 -24.04 25.76 46.27
C ASN A 84 -22.72 25.62 45.49
N GLU A 85 -21.62 25.97 46.14
CA GLU A 85 -20.25 25.93 45.59
C GLU A 85 -19.84 24.57 45.03
N ARG A 86 -20.42 23.46 45.51
CA ARG A 86 -20.13 22.12 44.97
C ARG A 86 -20.44 21.98 43.48
N TYR A 87 -21.38 22.77 42.96
CA TYR A 87 -21.68 22.76 41.52
C TYR A 87 -20.57 23.42 40.67
N LEU A 88 -19.61 24.12 41.27
CA LEU A 88 -18.48 24.72 40.54
C LEU A 88 -17.32 23.76 40.30
N GLN A 89 -17.31 22.57 40.89
CA GLN A 89 -16.25 21.58 40.64
C GLN A 89 -16.13 21.21 39.13
N PRO A 90 -17.22 20.90 38.39
CA PRO A 90 -17.13 20.71 36.94
C PRO A 90 -16.64 21.93 36.16
N TYR A 91 -16.91 23.15 36.65
CA TYR A 91 -16.41 24.38 36.04
C TYR A 91 -14.90 24.52 36.18
N GLU A 92 -14.37 24.29 37.38
CA GLU A 92 -12.93 24.34 37.65
C GLU A 92 -12.18 23.28 36.83
N ASP A 93 -12.67 22.04 36.80
CA ASP A 93 -12.09 20.94 36.01
C ASP A 93 -12.16 21.22 34.50
N ALA A 94 -13.19 21.93 34.03
CA ALA A 94 -13.36 22.27 32.63
C ALA A 94 -12.40 23.36 32.15
N LEU A 95 -11.97 24.30 33.00
CA LEU A 95 -11.05 25.39 32.60
C LEU A 95 -9.71 24.83 32.11
N ALA A 96 -9.12 23.91 32.87
CA ALA A 96 -7.85 23.27 32.50
C ALA A 96 -8.00 22.43 31.22
N ARG A 97 -9.08 21.64 31.11
CA ARG A 97 -9.37 20.82 29.93
C ARG A 97 -9.60 21.65 28.67
N THR A 98 -10.22 22.82 28.79
CA THR A 98 -10.47 23.73 27.67
C THR A 98 -9.16 24.30 27.12
N GLY A 99 -8.26 24.78 28.00
CA GLY A 99 -6.95 25.26 27.60
C GLY A 99 -6.11 24.17 26.91
N ALA A 100 -6.00 23.01 27.55
CA ALA A 100 -5.29 21.85 26.98
C ALA A 100 -5.88 21.39 25.64
N GLY A 101 -7.21 21.43 25.50
CA GLY A 101 -7.91 21.10 24.26
C GLY A 101 -7.55 22.04 23.11
N LEU A 102 -7.53 23.35 23.34
CA LEU A 102 -7.15 24.34 22.33
C LEU A 102 -5.71 24.16 21.84
N ASP A 103 -4.78 23.80 22.73
CA ASP A 103 -3.37 23.59 22.38
C ASP A 103 -3.14 22.25 21.68
N ALA A 104 -3.87 21.20 22.09
CA ALA A 104 -3.87 19.91 21.40
C ALA A 104 -4.38 20.05 19.96
N ILE A 105 -5.49 20.76 19.75
CA ILE A 105 -6.03 21.04 18.40
C ILE A 105 -5.00 21.85 17.58
N GLY A 106 -4.35 22.85 18.19
CA GLY A 106 -3.33 23.65 17.52
C GLY A 106 -2.13 22.82 17.06
N THR A 107 -1.69 21.86 17.88
CA THR A 107 -0.58 20.97 17.55
C THR A 107 -0.97 19.97 16.46
N LEU A 108 -2.14 19.34 16.60
CA LEU A 108 -2.62 18.36 15.62
C LEU A 108 -2.82 19.01 14.24
N THR A 109 -3.24 20.26 14.18
CA THR A 109 -3.56 20.95 12.92
C THR A 109 -2.46 21.89 12.43
N HIS A 110 -1.23 21.76 12.92
CA HIS A 110 -0.14 22.72 12.64
C HIS A 110 0.23 22.83 11.15
N ASP A 111 0.01 21.78 10.38
CA ASP A 111 0.31 21.66 8.95
C ASP A 111 -0.86 22.12 8.05
N ASN A 112 -1.98 22.54 8.65
CA ASN A 112 -3.20 22.90 7.94
C ASN A 112 -3.59 24.36 8.19
N GLU A 113 -3.29 25.22 7.23
CA GLU A 113 -3.56 26.66 7.31
C GLU A 113 -5.04 27.00 7.52
N VAL A 114 -5.95 26.23 6.91
CA VAL A 114 -7.40 26.41 7.04
C VAL A 114 -7.83 26.10 8.48
N GLN A 115 -7.33 25.01 9.05
CA GLN A 115 -7.63 24.66 10.45
C GLN A 115 -6.99 25.63 11.44
N GLN A 116 -5.79 26.13 11.16
CA GLN A 116 -5.18 27.18 11.97
C GLN A 116 -5.98 28.49 11.93
N ALA A 117 -6.52 28.87 10.76
CA ALA A 117 -7.43 30.00 10.66
C ALA A 117 -8.72 29.76 11.46
N ASN A 118 -9.29 28.55 11.36
CA ASN A 118 -10.48 28.20 12.13
C ASN A 118 -10.22 28.22 13.64
N LEU A 119 -9.06 27.76 14.10
CA LEU A 119 -8.68 27.79 15.51
C LEU A 119 -8.48 29.23 16.00
N ARG A 120 -7.90 30.11 15.18
CA ARG A 120 -7.80 31.55 15.48
C ARG A 120 -9.17 32.22 15.64
N SER A 121 -10.17 31.78 14.88
CA SER A 121 -11.56 32.24 15.04
C SER A 121 -12.25 31.61 16.26
N LEU A 122 -11.94 30.36 16.61
CA LEU A 122 -12.54 29.66 17.75
C LEU A 122 -12.09 30.22 19.10
N ARG A 123 -10.80 30.52 19.25
CA ARG A 123 -10.19 30.96 20.54
C ARG A 123 -10.92 32.16 21.16
N PRO A 124 -11.19 33.27 20.45
CA PRO A 124 -11.92 34.40 21.01
C PRO A 124 -13.31 34.06 21.56
N HIS A 125 -14.05 33.18 20.87
CA HIS A 125 -15.38 32.76 21.34
C HIS A 125 -15.30 31.92 22.62
N VAL A 126 -14.32 31.02 22.71
CA VAL A 126 -14.05 30.26 23.93
C VAL A 126 -13.66 31.19 25.09
N ASP A 127 -12.76 32.15 24.85
CA ASP A 127 -12.32 33.10 25.87
C ASP A 127 -13.46 34.01 26.35
N ALA A 128 -14.29 34.49 25.43
CA ALA A 128 -15.48 35.29 25.73
C ALA A 128 -16.50 34.47 26.55
N LYS A 129 -16.73 33.22 26.17
CA LYS A 129 -17.60 32.30 26.92
C LYS A 129 -17.09 32.07 28.34
N LEU A 130 -15.81 31.73 28.52
CA LEU A 130 -15.23 31.50 29.84
C LEU A 130 -15.24 32.77 30.71
N THR A 131 -15.13 33.95 30.08
CA THR A 131 -15.21 35.23 30.77
C THR A 131 -16.63 35.52 31.25
N GLU A 132 -17.63 35.32 30.42
CA GLU A 132 -19.05 35.45 30.81
C GLU A 132 -19.42 34.50 31.96
N LEU A 133 -18.96 33.24 31.92
CA LEU A 133 -19.16 32.29 33.01
C LEU A 133 -18.52 32.78 34.33
N ARG A 134 -17.31 33.34 34.26
CA ARG A 134 -16.60 33.87 35.43
C ARG A 134 -17.33 35.08 36.03
N GLU A 135 -17.78 36.00 35.19
CA GLU A 135 -18.48 37.22 35.60
C GLU A 135 -19.83 36.90 36.25
N THR A 136 -20.61 36.00 35.66
CA THR A 136 -21.89 35.57 36.24
C THR A 136 -21.73 34.86 37.59
N ILE A 137 -20.70 34.03 37.76
CA ILE A 137 -20.34 33.43 39.05
C ILE A 137 -19.98 34.53 40.08
N ALA A 138 -19.17 35.50 39.69
CA ALA A 138 -18.76 36.60 40.57
C ALA A 138 -19.94 37.49 40.99
N LEU A 139 -20.86 37.80 40.07
CA LEU A 139 -22.11 38.50 40.36
C LEU A 139 -22.98 37.71 41.33
N ARG A 140 -23.10 36.40 41.12
CA ARG A 140 -23.88 35.51 42.01
C ARG A 140 -23.34 35.53 43.45
N ARG A 141 -22.01 35.51 43.61
CA ARG A 141 -21.33 35.57 44.91
C ARG A 141 -21.43 36.93 45.60
N SER A 142 -21.34 38.02 44.85
CA SER A 142 -21.23 39.38 45.40
C SER A 142 -22.55 40.13 45.53
N GLN A 143 -23.47 39.94 44.58
CA GLN A 143 -24.70 40.73 44.42
C GLN A 143 -25.98 39.87 44.45
N GLY A 144 -25.86 38.54 44.48
CA GLY A 144 -27.00 37.62 44.59
C GLY A 144 -27.53 37.13 43.24
N ALA A 145 -28.69 36.46 43.28
CA ALA A 145 -29.26 35.76 42.12
C ALA A 145 -29.64 36.71 40.98
N ASP A 146 -30.31 37.81 41.33
CA ASP A 146 -30.92 38.73 40.36
C ASP A 146 -29.86 39.41 39.48
N ALA A 147 -28.72 39.80 40.07
CA ALA A 147 -27.60 40.39 39.33
C ALA A 147 -26.99 39.39 38.33
N ALA A 148 -26.81 38.13 38.73
CA ALA A 148 -26.32 37.09 37.83
C ALA A 148 -27.32 36.77 36.71
N GLN A 149 -28.62 36.73 37.02
CA GLN A 149 -29.69 36.51 36.05
C GLN A 149 -29.78 37.66 35.03
N ALA A 150 -29.58 38.91 35.44
CA ALA A 150 -29.55 40.05 34.53
C ALA A 150 -28.46 39.90 33.47
N LEU A 151 -27.26 39.44 33.85
CA LEU A 151 -26.17 39.19 32.90
C LEU A 151 -26.46 37.99 31.99
N VAL A 152 -26.95 36.87 32.53
CA VAL A 152 -27.36 35.71 31.72
C VAL A 152 -28.46 36.07 30.71
N GLY A 153 -29.39 36.95 31.11
CA GLY A 153 -30.48 37.45 30.27
C GLY A 153 -30.05 38.33 29.09
N THR A 154 -28.76 38.71 29.01
CA THR A 154 -28.19 39.39 27.82
C THR A 154 -27.94 38.43 26.64
N ASP A 155 -28.12 37.12 26.85
CA ASP A 155 -27.83 36.06 25.89
C ASP A 155 -26.37 36.06 25.36
N GLN A 156 -25.45 36.79 25.98
CA GLN A 156 -24.04 36.80 25.58
C GLN A 156 -23.44 35.39 25.64
N GLY A 157 -23.58 34.70 26.77
CA GLY A 157 -23.08 33.34 26.92
C GLY A 157 -23.69 32.35 25.91
N LYS A 158 -24.95 32.55 25.50
CA LYS A 158 -25.60 31.72 24.47
C LYS A 158 -25.01 32.00 23.09
N ARG A 159 -24.85 33.26 22.70
CA ARG A 159 -24.26 33.65 21.42
C ARG A 159 -22.84 33.11 21.26
N GLU A 160 -22.01 33.21 22.30
CA GLU A 160 -20.66 32.65 22.25
C GLU A 160 -20.67 31.11 22.17
N MET A 161 -21.57 30.43 22.90
CA MET A 161 -21.69 28.97 22.81
C MET A 161 -22.16 28.50 21.42
N ASP A 162 -23.09 29.20 20.79
CA ASP A 162 -23.55 28.90 19.45
C ASP A 162 -22.46 29.17 18.40
N ALA A 163 -21.66 30.22 18.58
CA ALA A 163 -20.48 30.48 17.75
C ALA A 163 -19.40 29.39 17.91
N ILE A 164 -19.13 28.94 19.14
CA ILE A 164 -18.23 27.80 19.41
C ILE A 164 -18.72 26.53 18.70
N ARG A 165 -20.01 26.20 18.80
CA ARG A 165 -20.59 25.02 18.12
C ARG A 165 -20.44 25.12 16.61
N ALA A 166 -20.82 26.27 16.03
CA ALA A 166 -20.72 26.49 14.60
C ALA A 166 -19.27 26.38 14.11
N GLN A 167 -18.32 26.93 14.86
CA GLN A 167 -16.91 26.88 14.50
C GLN A 167 -16.31 25.48 14.65
N VAL A 168 -16.67 24.74 15.69
CA VAL A 168 -16.30 23.32 15.85
C VAL A 168 -16.86 22.48 14.71
N ASP A 169 -18.10 22.72 14.29
CA ASP A 169 -18.72 22.00 13.18
C ASP A 169 -18.08 22.35 11.83
N ALA A 170 -17.67 23.61 11.63
CA ALA A 170 -16.88 24.02 10.46
C ALA A 170 -15.52 23.29 10.41
N MET A 171 -14.83 23.17 11.54
CA MET A 171 -13.56 22.43 11.63
C MET A 171 -13.74 20.93 11.37
N ARG A 172 -14.84 20.33 11.87
CA ARG A 172 -15.18 18.92 11.58
C ARG A 172 -15.54 18.71 10.11
N ALA A 173 -16.25 19.66 9.50
CA ALA A 173 -16.59 19.61 8.09
C ALA A 173 -15.34 19.68 7.21
N GLU A 174 -14.36 20.51 7.57
CA GLU A 174 -13.09 20.57 6.87
C GLU A 174 -12.30 19.26 6.96
N GLU A 175 -12.21 18.64 8.15
CA GLU A 175 -11.61 17.32 8.29
C GLU A 175 -12.29 16.26 7.42
N LYS A 176 -13.63 16.28 7.38
CA LYS A 176 -14.41 15.36 6.55
C LYS A 176 -14.14 15.61 5.06
N ARG A 177 -14.12 16.87 4.63
CA ARG A 177 -13.82 17.26 3.24
C ARG A 177 -12.42 16.81 2.82
N LEU A 178 -11.42 17.01 3.68
CA LEU A 178 -10.04 16.57 3.42
C LEU A 178 -9.95 15.04 3.33
N ARG A 179 -10.67 14.32 4.19
CA ARG A 179 -10.78 12.86 4.12
C ARG A 179 -11.42 12.40 2.82
N GLU A 180 -12.52 13.00 2.39
CA GLU A 180 -13.21 12.66 1.15
C GLU A 180 -12.35 12.95 -0.09
N ALA A 181 -11.66 14.09 -0.12
CA ALA A 181 -10.72 14.42 -1.19
C ALA A 181 -9.59 13.39 -1.30
N ARG A 182 -9.05 12.93 -0.15
CA ARG A 182 -8.04 11.87 -0.11
C ARG A 182 -8.58 10.54 -0.62
N LEU A 183 -9.77 10.15 -0.20
CA LEU A 183 -10.42 8.91 -0.67
C LEU A 183 -10.68 8.93 -2.18
N ALA A 184 -11.13 10.07 -2.73
CA ALA A 184 -11.31 10.22 -4.17
C ALA A 184 -9.99 10.11 -4.94
N GLN A 185 -8.90 10.67 -4.40
CA GLN A 185 -7.56 10.53 -4.98
C GLN A 185 -7.08 9.07 -4.93
N MET A 186 -7.34 8.36 -3.83
CA MET A 186 -7.03 6.94 -3.68
C MET A 186 -7.81 6.08 -4.68
N GLU A 187 -9.12 6.26 -4.82
CA GLU A 187 -9.97 5.45 -5.70
C GLU A 187 -9.46 5.48 -7.15
N SER A 188 -9.09 6.65 -7.67
CA SER A 188 -8.50 6.79 -9.00
C SER A 188 -7.17 6.05 -9.17
N SER A 189 -6.38 5.98 -8.08
CA SER A 189 -5.09 5.30 -8.04
C SER A 189 -5.24 3.78 -7.89
N TYR A 190 -6.27 3.31 -7.16
CA TYR A 190 -6.56 1.90 -6.96
C TYR A 190 -7.04 1.20 -8.24
N GLN A 191 -7.91 1.85 -9.03
CA GLN A 191 -8.41 1.26 -10.28
C GLN A 191 -7.29 1.07 -11.31
N THR A 192 -6.35 2.01 -11.39
CA THR A 192 -5.17 1.89 -12.26
C THR A 192 -4.15 0.88 -11.71
N ALA A 193 -3.95 0.82 -10.39
CA ALA A 193 -3.04 -0.14 -9.75
C ALA A 193 -3.53 -1.60 -9.86
N THR A 194 -4.83 -1.85 -9.71
CA THR A 194 -5.40 -3.21 -9.80
C THR A 194 -5.35 -3.74 -11.23
N LEU A 195 -5.76 -2.95 -12.22
CA LEU A 195 -5.69 -3.34 -13.62
C LEU A 195 -4.26 -3.60 -14.09
N SER A 196 -3.32 -2.72 -13.72
CA SER A 196 -1.90 -2.91 -14.05
C SER A 196 -1.30 -4.13 -13.34
N GLY A 197 -1.72 -4.43 -12.10
CA GLY A 197 -1.33 -5.65 -11.38
C GLY A 197 -1.80 -6.94 -12.06
N PHE A 198 -3.05 -6.99 -12.52
CA PHE A 198 -3.57 -8.13 -13.27
C PHE A 198 -2.88 -8.32 -14.62
N LEU A 199 -2.69 -7.23 -15.37
CA LEU A 199 -1.96 -7.27 -16.64
C LEU A 199 -0.52 -7.72 -16.43
N ALA A 200 0.13 -7.26 -15.36
CA ALA A 200 1.45 -7.71 -15.00
C ALA A 200 1.49 -9.21 -14.67
N ALA A 201 0.55 -9.73 -13.88
CA ALA A 201 0.48 -11.16 -13.59
C ALA A 201 0.35 -12.00 -14.88
N LEU A 202 -0.50 -11.57 -15.82
CA LEU A 202 -0.67 -12.23 -17.12
C LEU A 202 0.62 -12.22 -17.95
N VAL A 203 1.31 -11.07 -18.02
CA VAL A 203 2.59 -10.95 -18.72
C VAL A 203 3.67 -11.82 -18.07
N GLY A 204 3.73 -11.88 -16.73
CA GLY A 204 4.67 -12.71 -15.99
C GLY A 204 4.47 -14.21 -16.24
N ILE A 205 3.22 -14.67 -16.26
CA ILE A 205 2.86 -16.06 -16.63
C ILE A 205 3.29 -16.33 -18.07
N GLY A 206 2.96 -15.42 -19.01
CA GLY A 206 3.33 -15.53 -20.41
C GLY A 206 4.84 -15.63 -20.63
N LEU A 207 5.63 -14.78 -19.97
CA LEU A 207 7.09 -14.80 -20.00
C LEU A 207 7.66 -16.11 -19.44
N THR A 208 7.11 -16.59 -18.32
CA THR A 208 7.55 -17.83 -17.69
C THR A 208 7.31 -19.04 -18.61
N LEU A 209 6.12 -19.11 -19.22
CA LEU A 209 5.78 -20.15 -20.19
C LEU A 209 6.65 -20.06 -21.45
N ALA A 210 6.90 -18.85 -21.97
CA ALA A 210 7.73 -18.64 -23.15
C ALA A 210 9.19 -19.08 -22.90
N VAL A 211 9.76 -18.71 -21.74
CA VAL A 211 11.10 -19.14 -21.34
C VAL A 211 11.15 -20.67 -21.16
N GLY A 212 10.17 -21.26 -20.47
CA GLY A 212 10.08 -22.72 -20.31
C GLY A 212 9.98 -23.47 -21.65
N ALA A 213 9.16 -22.97 -22.57
CA ALA A 213 9.01 -23.53 -23.92
C ALA A 213 10.30 -23.40 -24.74
N LEU A 214 11.00 -22.26 -24.64
CA LEU A 214 12.28 -22.06 -25.32
C LEU A 214 13.34 -23.03 -24.78
N ILE A 215 13.44 -23.17 -23.45
CA ILE A 215 14.36 -24.12 -22.81
C ILE A 215 14.04 -25.55 -23.28
N ASN A 216 12.77 -25.97 -23.23
CA ASN A 216 12.38 -27.33 -23.63
C ASN A 216 12.68 -27.60 -25.11
N ARG A 217 12.37 -26.65 -26.01
CA ARG A 217 12.72 -26.74 -27.44
C ARG A 217 14.23 -26.91 -27.65
N THR A 218 15.04 -26.14 -26.93
CA THR A 218 16.51 -26.27 -27.04
C THR A 218 17.02 -27.58 -26.45
N ALA A 219 16.39 -28.12 -25.40
CA ALA A 219 16.76 -29.39 -24.80
C ALA A 219 16.45 -30.57 -25.75
N VAL A 220 15.24 -30.60 -26.32
CA VAL A 220 14.84 -31.62 -27.31
C VAL A 220 15.72 -31.58 -28.56
N ALA A 221 16.03 -30.38 -29.07
CA ALA A 221 16.94 -30.24 -30.21
C ALA A 221 18.34 -30.79 -29.91
N ARG A 222 18.87 -30.53 -28.70
CA ARG A 222 20.17 -31.08 -28.27
C ARG A 222 20.13 -32.61 -28.12
N GLN A 223 19.06 -33.15 -27.53
CA GLN A 223 18.87 -34.59 -27.41
C GLN A 223 18.83 -35.27 -28.79
N ARG A 224 18.14 -34.68 -29.77
CA ARG A 224 18.08 -35.21 -31.14
C ARG A 224 19.44 -35.20 -31.82
N LEU A 225 20.22 -34.12 -31.66
CA LEU A 225 21.59 -34.05 -32.18
C LEU A 225 22.51 -35.08 -31.52
N ALA A 226 22.45 -35.20 -30.19
CA ALA A 226 23.23 -36.19 -29.46
C ALA A 226 22.86 -37.63 -29.86
N TRP A 227 21.58 -37.91 -30.08
CA TRP A 227 21.09 -39.20 -30.57
C TRP A 227 21.56 -39.48 -32.00
N LEU A 228 21.55 -38.50 -32.91
CA LEU A 228 22.09 -38.71 -34.27
C LEU A 228 23.61 -38.99 -34.24
N GLN A 229 24.37 -38.22 -33.44
CA GLN A 229 25.82 -38.40 -33.31
C GLN A 229 26.17 -39.76 -32.69
N ALA A 230 25.44 -40.19 -31.66
CA ALA A 230 25.64 -41.51 -31.07
C ALA A 230 25.32 -42.63 -32.07
N GLY A 231 24.29 -42.45 -32.91
CA GLY A 231 23.95 -43.36 -34.00
C GLY A 231 25.03 -43.44 -35.08
N GLU A 232 25.56 -42.30 -35.54
CA GLU A 232 26.66 -42.25 -36.51
C GLU A 232 27.93 -42.91 -35.99
N VAL A 233 28.31 -42.63 -34.73
CA VAL A 233 29.51 -43.22 -34.11
C VAL A 233 29.34 -44.72 -33.90
N GLY A 234 28.18 -45.17 -33.41
CA GLY A 234 27.90 -46.59 -33.20
C GLY A 234 27.86 -47.38 -34.51
N LEU A 235 27.25 -46.81 -35.56
CA LEU A 235 27.24 -47.42 -36.90
C LEU A 235 28.64 -47.47 -37.50
N ALA A 236 29.41 -46.38 -37.40
CA ALA A 236 30.80 -46.38 -37.86
C ALA A 236 31.63 -47.44 -37.14
N GLN A 237 31.46 -47.60 -35.82
CA GLN A 237 32.09 -48.68 -35.06
C GLN A 237 31.67 -50.07 -35.53
N ALA A 238 30.39 -50.29 -35.83
CA ALA A 238 29.90 -51.55 -36.38
C ALA A 238 30.48 -51.86 -37.77
N MET A 239 30.80 -50.83 -38.57
CA MET A 239 31.41 -50.99 -39.89
C MET A 239 32.95 -51.10 -39.86
N LEU A 240 33.61 -50.84 -38.74
CA LEU A 240 35.07 -50.91 -38.63
C LEU A 240 35.58 -52.37 -38.64
N GLY A 241 36.71 -52.58 -39.31
CA GLY A 241 37.41 -53.87 -39.41
C GLY A 241 37.34 -54.47 -40.82
N ASP A 242 38.20 -55.46 -41.08
CA ASP A 242 38.12 -56.28 -42.29
C ASP A 242 37.05 -57.36 -42.07
N LYS A 243 35.87 -57.17 -42.65
CA LYS A 243 34.69 -58.03 -42.48
C LYS A 243 34.22 -58.55 -43.82
N THR A 244 33.78 -59.81 -43.88
CA THR A 244 33.08 -60.31 -45.07
C THR A 244 31.73 -59.58 -45.23
N VAL A 245 31.18 -59.58 -46.45
CA VAL A 245 29.90 -58.92 -46.75
C VAL A 245 28.77 -59.40 -45.81
N ARG A 246 28.78 -60.68 -45.43
CA ARG A 246 27.80 -61.27 -44.51
C ARG A 246 27.98 -60.77 -43.07
N GLU A 247 29.21 -60.76 -42.54
CA GLU A 247 29.51 -60.26 -41.19
C GLU A 247 29.27 -58.76 -41.03
N LEU A 248 29.53 -57.98 -42.08
CA LEU A 248 29.23 -56.55 -42.09
C LEU A 248 27.71 -56.31 -42.05
N ALA A 249 26.94 -57.06 -42.86
CA ALA A 249 25.48 -56.95 -42.87
C ALA A 249 24.87 -57.31 -41.50
N ASP A 250 25.30 -58.42 -40.90
CA ASP A 250 24.83 -58.86 -39.59
C ASP A 250 25.18 -57.84 -38.49
N SER A 251 26.40 -57.30 -38.50
CA SER A 251 26.84 -56.28 -37.53
C SER A 251 26.09 -54.95 -37.64
N ILE A 252 25.70 -54.54 -38.85
CA ILE A 252 24.88 -53.33 -39.07
C ILE A 252 23.44 -53.57 -38.63
N LEU A 253 22.86 -54.73 -38.99
CA LEU A 253 21.49 -55.08 -38.65
C LEU A 253 21.31 -55.23 -37.14
N ASP A 254 22.26 -55.87 -36.46
CA ASP A 254 22.25 -56.04 -35.00
C ASP A 254 22.28 -54.67 -34.29
N PHE A 255 23.21 -53.79 -34.70
CA PHE A 255 23.29 -52.43 -34.15
C PHE A 255 22.01 -51.62 -34.40
N LEU A 256 21.50 -51.59 -35.65
CA LEU A 256 20.31 -50.80 -35.98
C LEU A 256 19.05 -51.30 -35.27
N SER A 257 18.91 -52.62 -35.11
CA SER A 257 17.77 -53.23 -34.42
C SER A 257 17.75 -52.84 -32.94
N GLY A 258 18.90 -52.91 -32.27
CA GLY A 258 19.06 -52.48 -30.88
C GLY A 258 18.95 -50.95 -30.70
N TYR A 259 19.55 -50.16 -31.60
CA TYR A 259 19.60 -48.70 -31.48
C TYR A 259 18.27 -48.01 -31.75
N LEU A 260 17.47 -48.53 -32.69
CA LEU A 260 16.14 -48.01 -32.99
C LEU A 260 15.06 -48.59 -32.07
N GLY A 261 15.40 -49.54 -31.20
CA GLY A 261 14.44 -50.28 -30.39
C GLY A 261 13.45 -51.09 -31.23
N ALA A 262 13.82 -51.42 -32.46
CA ALA A 262 12.99 -52.21 -33.36
C ALA A 262 13.14 -53.69 -32.98
N GLN A 263 12.23 -54.19 -32.14
CA GLN A 263 12.05 -55.63 -32.01
C GLN A 263 11.49 -56.14 -33.34
N ALA A 264 12.36 -56.70 -34.18
CA ALA A 264 11.94 -57.52 -35.29
C ALA A 264 11.34 -58.80 -34.70
N SER A 265 10.04 -58.77 -34.40
CA SER A 265 9.29 -59.98 -34.10
C SER A 265 9.39 -60.89 -35.33
N VAL A 266 10.19 -61.94 -35.22
CA VAL A 266 10.26 -63.01 -36.21
C VAL A 266 8.91 -63.74 -36.15
N LEU A 267 7.98 -63.35 -37.02
CA LEU A 267 6.84 -64.19 -37.37
C LEU A 267 7.40 -65.32 -38.25
N PHE A 268 7.62 -66.47 -37.63
CA PHE A 268 7.90 -67.74 -38.28
C PHE A 268 6.65 -68.25 -39.01
#